data_AF-A0AAU1DCA2-F1
#
_entry.id   AF-A0AAU1DCA2-F1
#
_cell.length_a   1.000
_cell.length_b   1.000
_cell.length_c   1.000
_cell.angle_alpha   90.00
_cell.angle_beta   90.00
_cell.angle_gamma   90.00
#
_symmetry.space_group_name_H-M   'P 1'
#
loop_
_entity.id
_entity.type
_entity.pdbx_description
1 polymer ?
#
loop_
_entity_poly.entity_id
_entity_poly.type
_entity_poly.pdbx_seq_one_letter_code
_entity_poly.pdbx_strand_id
1 'polypeptide(L)' 'MTREQLTDLEWEYVEPYLPIGEYGPYPARLRKQFEGVIWKFRSGAQWREMPAAFGPWSTVHNRFRQ' A
#
# COMPACT_ATOMS: atom_id res chain seq x y z
N MET A 1 4.56 3.08 -15.92
CA MET A 1 3.31 3.77 -15.51
C MET A 1 2.45 2.79 -14.76
N THR A 2 2.52 2.75 -13.44
CA THR A 2 1.62 1.93 -12.63
C THR A 2 0.34 2.74 -12.45
N ARG A 3 -0.76 2.23 -12.98
CA ARG A 3 -2.08 2.87 -12.92
C ARG A 3 -2.48 3.01 -11.46
N GLU A 4 -2.85 4.21 -11.01
CA GLU A 4 -3.48 4.42 -9.70
C GLU A 4 -4.72 3.54 -9.65
N GLN A 5 -4.76 2.63 -8.67
CA GLN A 5 -5.78 1.58 -8.62
C GLN A 5 -6.97 1.96 -7.76
N LEU A 6 -6.79 2.95 -6.87
CA LEU A 6 -7.84 3.49 -6.03
C LEU A 6 -8.18 4.91 -6.46
N THR A 7 -9.47 5.15 -6.67
CA THR A 7 -10.02 6.51 -6.70
C THR A 7 -9.96 7.15 -5.31
N ASP A 8 -10.04 8.47 -5.26
CA ASP A 8 -10.04 9.20 -3.97
C ASP A 8 -11.22 8.79 -3.08
N LEU A 9 -12.38 8.50 -3.68
CA LEU A 9 -13.58 8.04 -2.96
C LEU A 9 -13.41 6.66 -2.35
N GLU A 10 -12.83 5.71 -3.10
CA GLU A 10 -12.56 4.37 -2.57
C GLU A 10 -11.47 4.42 -1.50
N TRP A 11 -10.49 5.31 -1.66
CA TRP A 11 -9.47 5.55 -0.65
C TRP A 11 -10.08 6.09 0.64
N GLU A 12 -10.92 7.12 0.58
CA GLU A 12 -11.60 7.70 1.75
C GLU A 12 -12.45 6.67 2.50
N TYR A 13 -13.04 5.71 1.78
CA TYR A 13 -13.78 4.60 2.39
C TYR A 13 -12.86 3.59 3.10
N VAL A 14 -11.74 3.21 2.49
CA VAL A 14 -10.85 2.15 3.01
C VAL A 14 -9.91 2.65 4.10
N GLU A 15 -9.43 3.88 3.94
CA GLU A 15 -8.48 4.56 4.81
C GLU A 15 -8.75 4.39 6.32
N PRO A 16 -9.96 4.64 6.85
CA PRO A 16 -10.24 4.52 8.29
C PRO A 16 -10.16 3.09 8.84
N TYR A 17 -10.19 2.07 7.98
CA TYR A 17 -10.11 0.66 8.39
C TYR A 17 -8.70 0.11 8.41
N LEU A 18 -7.73 0.85 7.87
CA LEU A 18 -6.34 0.43 7.94
C LEU A 18 -5.83 0.56 9.38
N PRO A 19 -4.97 -0.37 9.84
CA PRO A 19 -4.35 -0.26 11.16
C PRO A 19 -3.33 0.88 11.15
N ILE A 20 -3.79 2.09 11.45
CA ILE A 20 -2.99 3.31 11.48
C ILE A 20 -3.01 3.84 12.93
N GLY A 21 -1.88 3.79 13.61
CA GLY A 21 -1.75 4.34 14.97
C GLY A 21 -0.92 3.49 15.93
N GLU A 22 -0.70 2.21 15.66
CA GLU A 22 0.00 1.33 16.60
C GLU A 22 1.53 1.55 16.64
N TYR A 23 2.14 2.10 15.58
CA TYR A 23 3.60 2.26 15.48
C TYR A 23 4.08 3.61 14.90
N GLY A 24 3.29 4.68 15.01
CA GLY A 24 3.74 6.04 14.70
C GLY A 24 2.84 6.82 13.73
N PRO A 25 3.30 8.02 13.31
CA PRO A 25 2.45 8.99 12.61
C PRO A 25 1.95 8.45 11.29
N TYR A 26 0.83 9.03 10.85
CA TYR A 26 0.23 8.77 9.55
C TYR A 26 1.29 8.86 8.45
N PRO A 27 1.67 7.75 7.79
CA PRO A 27 2.66 7.84 6.75
C PRO A 27 2.00 8.60 5.59
N ALA A 28 2.61 9.72 5.17
CA ALA A 28 2.20 10.46 3.97
C ALA A 28 2.15 9.60 2.69
N ARG A 29 2.59 8.34 2.76
CA ARG A 29 2.63 7.36 1.69
C ARG A 29 1.71 6.16 1.93
N LEU A 30 0.79 6.21 2.91
CA LEU A 30 -0.07 5.08 3.25
C LEU A 30 -0.86 4.56 2.04
N ARG A 31 -1.48 5.46 1.27
CA ARG A 31 -2.15 5.13 0.02
C ARG A 31 -1.24 4.38 -0.95
N LYS A 32 -0.03 4.89 -1.19
CA LYS A 32 0.95 4.25 -2.08
C LYS A 32 1.36 2.86 -1.61
N GLN A 33 1.52 2.67 -0.30
CA GLN A 33 1.83 1.35 0.26
C GLN A 33 0.66 0.38 0.06
N PHE A 34 -0.57 0.82 0.30
CA PHE A 34 -1.77 0.03 0.08
C PHE A 34 -1.97 -0.32 -1.41
N GLU A 35 -1.71 0.61 -2.32
CA GLU A 35 -1.67 0.34 -3.76
C GLU A 35 -0.58 -0.69 -4.13
N GLY A 36 0.54 -0.71 -3.42
CA GLY A 36 1.57 -1.75 -3.56
C GLY A 36 1.07 -3.14 -3.16
N VAL A 37 0.24 -3.23 -2.12
CA VAL A 37 -0.44 -4.48 -1.71
C VAL A 37 -1.43 -4.92 -2.80
N ILE A 38 -2.26 -4.01 -3.30
CA ILE A 38 -3.21 -4.31 -4.40
C ILE A 38 -2.45 -4.80 -5.65
N TRP A 39 -1.36 -4.12 -6.01
CA TRP A 39 -0.50 -4.54 -7.10
C TRP A 39 0.00 -5.97 -6.89
N LYS A 40 0.46 -6.32 -5.70
CA LYS A 40 0.97 -7.67 -5.39
C LYS A 40 -0.09 -8.75 -5.58
N PHE A 41 -1.33 -8.49 -5.14
CA PHE A 41 -2.44 -9.43 -5.29
C PHE A 41 -2.87 -9.57 -6.75
N ARG A 42 -2.85 -8.47 -7.50
CA ARG A 42 -3.23 -8.46 -8.91
C ARG A 42 -2.17 -9.08 -9.82
N SER A 43 -0.89 -8.80 -9.57
CA SER A 43 0.21 -9.25 -10.42
C SER A 43 0.65 -10.68 -10.13
N GLY A 44 0.45 -11.16 -8.89
CA GLY A 44 0.99 -12.44 -8.43
C GLY A 44 2.52 -12.46 -8.28
N ALA A 45 3.23 -11.47 -8.83
CA ALA A 45 4.69 -11.35 -8.85
C ALA A 45 5.31 -11.24 -7.44
N GLN A 46 6.62 -11.42 -7.30
CA GLN A 46 7.25 -11.36 -5.99
C GLN A 46 7.23 -9.93 -5.41
N TRP A 47 7.26 -9.81 -4.08
CA TRP A 47 7.35 -8.49 -3.43
C TRP A 47 8.57 -7.68 -3.89
N ARG A 48 9.68 -8.34 -4.23
CA ARG A 48 10.89 -7.70 -4.73
C ARG A 48 10.73 -7.05 -6.11
N GLU A 49 9.72 -7.48 -6.87
CA GLU A 49 9.39 -6.93 -8.19
C GLU A 49 8.41 -5.75 -8.08
N MET A 50 7.95 -5.43 -6.87
CA MET A 50 7.03 -4.32 -6.64
C MET A 50 7.66 -3.00 -7.08
N PRO A 51 6.97 -2.21 -7.93
CA PRO A 51 7.48 -0.92 -8.37
C PRO A 51 7.82 0.00 -7.20
N ALA A 52 8.98 0.66 -7.26
CA ALA A 52 9.43 1.61 -6.25
C ALA A 52 8.48 2.82 -6.07
N ALA A 53 7.58 3.05 -7.02
CA ALA A 53 6.52 4.06 -6.93
C ALA A 53 5.60 3.88 -5.70
N PHE A 54 5.41 2.64 -5.24
CA PHE A 54 4.62 2.30 -4.06
C PHE A 54 5.39 2.42 -2.74
N GLY A 55 6.70 2.72 -2.83
CA GLY A 55 7.63 2.74 -1.71
C GLY A 55 8.45 1.45 -1.59
N PRO A 56 9.29 1.35 -0.55
CA PRO A 56 10.11 0.16 -0.32
C PRO A 56 9.23 -1.07 -0.07
N TRP A 57 9.44 -2.13 -0.84
CA TRP A 57 8.66 -3.38 -0.72
C TRP A 57 8.75 -4.01 0.67
N SER A 58 9.87 -3.84 1.37
CA SER A 58 10.05 -4.35 2.74
C SER A 58 9.12 -3.66 3.73
N THR A 59 8.88 -2.36 3.56
CA THR A 59 7.94 -1.58 4.38
C THR A 59 6.50 -1.99 4.12
N VAL A 60 6.13 -2.13 2.85
CA VAL A 60 4.77 -2.57 2.46
C VAL A 60 4.49 -3.99 2.96
N HIS A 61 5.43 -4.91 2.75
CA HIS A 61 5.30 -6.30 3.20
C HIS A 61 5.24 -6.41 4.73
N ASN A 62 6.07 -5.67 5.47
CA ASN A 62 6.04 -5.70 6.93
C ASN A 62 4.68 -5.22 7.47
N ARG A 63 4.11 -4.17 6.87
CA ARG A 63 2.78 -3.66 7.24
C ARG A 63 1.66 -4.63 6.84
N PHE A 64 1.78 -5.33 5.71
CA PHE A 64 0.76 -6.30 5.29
C PHE A 64 0.79 -7.59 6.13
N ARG A 65 1.95 -7.99 6.65
CA ARG A 65 2.11 -9.21 7.46
C ARG A 65 1.72 -9.00 8.94
N GLN A 66 1.54 -7.76 9.38
CA GLN A 66 1.01 -7.41 10.71
C GLN A 66 -0.50 -7.53 10.70
#